data_AF-A0A8S3GCA7-F1
#
_entry.id   AF-A0A8S3GCA7-F1
#
_cell.length_a   1.000
_cell.length_b   1.000
_cell.length_c   1.000
_cell.angle_alpha   90.00
_cell.angle_beta   90.00
_cell.angle_gamma   90.00
#
_symmetry.space_group_name_H-M   'P 1'
#
loop_
_entity.id
_entity.type
_entity.pdbx_description
1 polymer ?
#
loop_
_entity_poly.entity_id
_entity_poly.type
_entity_poly.pdbx_seq_one_letter_code
_entity_poly.pdbx_strand_id
1 'polypeptide(L)'
;GPFKDPNFEPSTELLSGIESVRILIIGAGGLGCELLKDMALMGFCRIDIIDMDTIDLANLNRQFLFTKADIGKSKAEIAAKFIMNRIPNCNVTPHMNKIQDFDASFY
;
A
#
# COMPACT_ATOMS: atom_id res chain seq x y z
N GLY A 1 -1.00 22.16 -16.73
CA GLY A 1 -1.06 23.63 -16.53
C GLY A 1 0.34 24.21 -16.62
N PRO A 2 0.54 25.49 -16.26
CA PRO A 2 1.83 26.19 -16.40
C PRO A 2 2.96 25.58 -15.52
N PHE A 3 2.61 24.79 -14.50
CA PHE A 3 3.56 24.11 -13.61
C PHE A 3 3.74 22.61 -13.95
N LYS A 4 3.44 22.17 -15.18
CA LYS A 4 3.63 20.76 -15.58
C LYS A 4 5.12 20.41 -15.67
N ASP A 5 5.45 19.14 -15.45
CA ASP A 5 6.76 18.61 -15.85
C ASP A 5 6.96 18.84 -17.37
N PRO A 6 8.16 19.25 -17.83
CA PRO A 6 8.42 19.46 -19.26
C PRO A 6 8.16 18.24 -20.14
N ASN A 7 8.26 17.03 -19.59
CA ASN A 7 8.03 15.76 -20.28
C ASN A 7 6.59 15.26 -20.13
N PHE A 8 5.74 15.95 -19.37
CA PHE A 8 4.34 15.56 -19.22
C PHE A 8 3.54 15.97 -20.45
N GLU A 9 2.93 14.99 -21.12
CA GLU A 9 1.93 15.23 -22.16
C GLU A 9 0.56 14.69 -21.70
N PRO A 10 -0.51 15.52 -21.74
CA PRO A 10 -1.84 15.06 -21.36
C PRO A 10 -2.32 13.93 -22.29
N SER A 11 -2.66 12.77 -21.73
CA SER A 11 -3.24 11.67 -22.51
C SER A 11 -4.15 10.78 -21.65
N THR A 12 -5.14 10.17 -22.29
CA THR A 12 -6.04 9.19 -21.66
C THR A 12 -5.31 7.90 -21.31
N GLU A 13 -4.30 7.54 -22.12
CA GLU A 13 -3.46 6.36 -21.95
C GLU A 13 -2.55 6.50 -20.72
N LEU A 14 -2.08 7.71 -20.42
CA LEU A 14 -1.30 7.96 -19.20
C LEU A 14 -2.18 7.81 -17.95
N LEU A 15 -3.43 8.28 -18.02
CA LEU A 15 -4.38 8.17 -16.92
C LEU A 15 -4.75 6.70 -16.65
N SER A 16 -5.06 5.92 -17.68
CA SER A 16 -5.32 4.48 -17.54
C SER A 16 -4.05 3.69 -17.17
N GLY A 17 -2.88 4.19 -17.57
CA GLY A 17 -1.58 3.60 -17.25
C GLY A 17 -1.27 3.55 -15.75
N ILE A 18 -1.87 4.42 -14.94
CA ILE A 18 -1.67 4.47 -13.47
C ILE A 18 -1.97 3.12 -12.82
N GLU A 19 -3.05 2.45 -13.26
CA GLU A 19 -3.46 1.15 -12.72
C GLU A 19 -2.42 0.04 -12.98
N SER A 20 -1.59 0.20 -14.02
CA SER A 20 -0.56 -0.78 -14.39
C SER A 20 0.73 -0.65 -13.60
N VAL A 21 0.97 0.51 -12.97
CA VAL A 21 2.18 0.82 -12.20
C VAL A 21 2.23 -0.06 -10.96
N ARG A 22 3.37 -0.73 -10.76
CA ARG A 22 3.63 -1.53 -9.55
C ARG A 22 4.33 -0.66 -8.51
N ILE A 23 3.80 -0.67 -7.29
CA ILE A 23 4.36 0.05 -6.15
C ILE A 23 4.69 -0.95 -5.06
N LEU A 24 5.89 -0.83 -4.48
CA LEU A 24 6.24 -1.52 -3.25
C LEU A 24 6.22 -0.55 -2.07
N ILE A 25 5.42 -0.85 -1.05
CA ILE A 25 5.39 -0.13 0.23
C ILE A 25 6.12 -0.97 1.28
N ILE A 26 7.11 -0.36 1.94
CA ILE A 26 7.88 -1.00 3.02
C ILE A 26 7.39 -0.45 4.36
N GLY A 27 6.80 -1.33 5.16
CA GLY A 27 6.15 -1.03 6.42
C GLY A 27 4.65 -0.75 6.25
N ALA A 28 3.85 -1.36 7.11
CA ALA A 28 2.41 -1.19 7.28
C ALA A 28 2.07 -0.47 8.61
N GLY A 29 3.07 0.13 9.28
CA GLY A 29 2.86 1.04 10.42
C GLY A 29 2.22 2.37 10.02
N GLY A 30 2.21 3.37 10.91
CA GLY A 30 1.46 4.64 10.72
C GLY A 30 1.64 5.30 9.33
N LEU A 31 2.88 5.48 8.87
CA LEU A 31 3.15 6.00 7.53
C LEU A 31 2.70 5.03 6.43
N GLY A 32 2.96 3.73 6.58
CA GLY A 32 2.53 2.69 5.65
C GLY A 32 1.02 2.64 5.46
N CYS A 33 0.26 2.80 6.55
CA CYS A 33 -1.20 2.91 6.51
C CYS A 33 -1.67 4.09 5.66
N GLU A 34 -1.07 5.26 5.88
CA GLU A 34 -1.40 6.48 5.12
C GLU A 34 -1.01 6.35 3.65
N LEU A 35 0.23 5.91 3.36
CA LEU A 35 0.71 5.71 2.00
C LEU A 35 -0.17 4.70 1.23
N LEU A 36 -0.51 3.57 1.85
CA LEU A 36 -1.34 2.57 1.19
C LEU A 36 -2.73 3.13 0.84
N LYS A 37 -3.34 3.91 1.75
CA LYS A 37 -4.61 4.60 1.52
C LYS A 37 -4.48 5.65 0.41
N ASP A 38 -3.45 6.50 0.46
CA ASP A 38 -3.25 7.57 -0.53
C ASP A 38 -3.01 7.00 -1.93
N MET A 39 -2.11 6.02 -2.07
CA MET A 39 -1.80 5.40 -3.36
C MET A 39 -3.03 4.74 -3.99
N ALA A 40 -3.79 3.99 -3.19
CA ALA A 40 -5.00 3.34 -3.66
C ALA A 40 -6.08 4.35 -4.10
N LEU A 41 -6.26 5.46 -3.36
CA LEU A 41 -7.20 6.52 -3.72
C LEU A 41 -6.73 7.34 -4.94
N MET A 42 -5.43 7.38 -5.22
CA MET A 42 -4.86 8.01 -6.42
C MET A 42 -4.94 7.11 -7.66
N GLY A 43 -5.46 5.89 -7.55
CA GLY A 43 -5.64 4.95 -8.66
C GLY A 43 -4.51 3.93 -8.82
N PHE A 44 -3.49 3.95 -7.96
CA PHE A 44 -2.46 2.93 -7.95
C PHE A 44 -3.00 1.67 -7.27
N CYS A 45 -3.28 0.65 -8.07
CA CYS A 45 -3.98 -0.54 -7.61
C CYS A 45 -3.18 -1.84 -7.76
N ARG A 46 -1.88 -1.76 -8.10
CA ARG A 46 -0.95 -2.91 -8.04
C ARG A 46 0.12 -2.61 -6.99
N ILE A 47 -0.17 -2.98 -5.76
CA ILE A 47 0.67 -2.65 -4.61
C ILE A 47 1.16 -3.91 -3.93
N ASP A 48 2.45 -3.98 -3.66
CA ASP A 48 3.05 -4.93 -2.73
C ASP A 48 3.31 -4.21 -1.40
N ILE A 49 3.03 -4.87 -0.27
CA ILE A 49 3.32 -4.29 1.06
C ILE A 49 4.06 -5.30 1.93
N ILE A 50 5.23 -4.89 2.44
CA ILE A 50 6.07 -5.71 3.34
C ILE A 50 5.95 -5.17 4.76
N ASP A 51 5.60 -6.00 5.73
CA ASP A 51 5.76 -5.71 7.15
C ASP A 51 5.90 -7.00 7.95
N MET A 52 6.92 -7.10 8.80
CA MET A 52 7.20 -8.29 9.61
C MET A 52 6.42 -8.33 10.93
N ASP A 53 5.81 -7.22 11.34
CA ASP A 53 5.19 -7.07 12.65
C ASP A 53 3.75 -7.60 12.66
N THR A 54 3.30 -7.90 13.88
CA THR A 54 1.89 -8.09 14.20
C THR A 54 1.28 -6.84 14.83
N ILE A 55 -0.04 -6.75 14.80
CA ILE A 55 -0.81 -5.62 15.32
C ILE A 55 -0.83 -5.65 16.85
N ASP A 56 -0.47 -4.53 17.48
CA ASP A 56 -0.55 -4.31 18.92
C ASP A 56 -1.62 -3.25 19.28
N LEU A 57 -2.15 -3.29 20.50
CA LEU A 57 -3.11 -2.30 21.01
C LEU A 57 -2.58 -0.86 20.89
N ALA A 58 -1.29 -0.64 21.17
CA ALA A 58 -0.64 0.67 21.08
C ALA A 58 -0.50 1.18 19.63
N ASN A 59 -0.83 0.39 18.62
CA ASN A 59 -0.86 0.80 17.22
C ASN A 59 -2.17 1.52 16.85
N LEU A 60 -3.27 1.19 17.53
CA LEU A 60 -4.61 1.62 17.14
C LEU A 60 -4.87 3.13 17.28
N ASN A 61 -4.01 3.87 18.00
CA ASN A 61 -4.13 5.32 18.13
C ASN A 61 -3.74 6.09 16.85
N ARG A 62 -3.06 5.44 15.90
CA ARG A 62 -2.54 6.08 14.68
C ARG A 62 -2.59 5.21 13.42
N GLN A 63 -2.85 3.91 13.54
CA GLN A 63 -2.87 2.95 12.43
C GLN A 63 -4.32 2.53 12.15
N PHE A 64 -5.07 3.41 11.48
CA PHE A 64 -6.52 3.31 11.30
C PHE A 64 -6.98 2.17 10.38
N LEU A 65 -6.06 1.48 9.70
CA LEU A 65 -6.38 0.26 8.95
C LEU A 65 -6.66 -0.95 9.86
N PHE A 66 -6.35 -0.85 11.15
CA PHE A 66 -6.44 -1.96 12.10
C PHE A 66 -7.53 -1.73 13.15
N THR A 67 -8.16 -2.81 13.59
CA THR A 67 -9.16 -2.77 14.66
C THR A 67 -8.72 -3.58 15.87
N LYS A 68 -9.44 -3.44 16.99
CA LYS A 68 -9.20 -4.29 18.18
C LYS A 68 -9.31 -5.80 17.88
N ALA A 69 -10.15 -6.18 16.92
CA ALA A 69 -10.32 -7.58 16.52
C ALA A 69 -9.13 -8.13 15.72
N ASP A 70 -8.19 -7.27 15.34
CA ASP A 70 -7.01 -7.62 14.53
C ASP A 70 -5.72 -7.73 15.34
N ILE A 71 -5.76 -7.44 16.65
CA ILE A 71 -4.60 -7.57 17.54
C ILE A 71 -4.02 -9.00 17.44
N GLY A 72 -2.70 -9.08 17.28
CA GLY A 72 -1.95 -10.31 17.10
C GLY A 72 -1.84 -10.82 15.67
N LYS A 73 -2.62 -10.28 14.72
CA LYS A 73 -2.53 -10.63 13.28
C LYS A 73 -1.44 -9.84 12.58
N SER A 74 -1.01 -10.30 11.40
CA SER A 74 -0.03 -9.62 10.55
C SER A 74 -0.53 -8.23 10.13
N LYS A 75 0.32 -7.21 10.28
CA LYS A 75 0.00 -5.85 9.80
C LYS A 75 -0.15 -5.82 8.29
N ALA A 76 0.76 -6.46 7.56
CA ALA A 76 0.75 -6.49 6.10
C ALA A 76 -0.56 -7.09 5.57
N GLU A 77 -0.97 -8.26 6.09
CA GLU A 77 -2.18 -8.95 5.65
C GLU A 77 -3.45 -8.16 5.94
N ILE A 78 -3.58 -7.60 7.15
CA ILE A 78 -4.77 -6.84 7.52
C ILE A 78 -4.83 -5.50 6.78
N ALA A 79 -3.70 -4.83 6.56
CA ALA A 79 -3.65 -3.60 5.77
C ALA A 79 -4.11 -3.85 4.32
N ALA A 80 -3.58 -4.90 3.69
CA ALA A 80 -3.98 -5.31 2.34
C ALA A 80 -5.47 -5.66 2.28
N LYS A 81 -5.95 -6.50 3.21
CA LYS A 81 -7.36 -6.89 3.29
C LYS A 81 -8.29 -5.69 3.48
N PHE A 82 -7.93 -4.76 4.36
CA PHE A 82 -8.73 -3.56 4.60
C PHE A 82 -8.88 -2.75 3.32
N ILE A 83 -7.78 -2.53 2.60
CA ILE A 83 -7.77 -1.69 1.41
C ILE A 83 -8.51 -2.36 0.26
N MET A 84 -8.30 -3.65 0.01
CA MET A 84 -9.05 -4.37 -1.03
C MET A 84 -10.56 -4.44 -0.73
N ASN A 85 -10.96 -4.49 0.55
CA ASN A 85 -12.38 -4.39 0.92
C ASN A 85 -12.94 -2.97 0.72
N ARG A 86 -12.15 -1.93 0.95
CA ARG A 86 -12.58 -0.53 0.85
C ARG A 86 -12.57 -0.02 -0.59
N ILE A 87 -11.62 -0.48 -1.39
CA ILE A 87 -11.35 -0.08 -2.78
C ILE A 87 -11.30 -1.38 -3.60
N PRO A 88 -12.45 -1.92 -4.05
CA PRO A 88 -12.54 -3.26 -4.65
C PRO A 88 -11.72 -3.47 -5.93
N ASN A 89 -11.36 -2.39 -6.62
CA ASN A 89 -10.53 -2.45 -7.85
C ASN A 89 -9.03 -2.52 -7.56
N CYS A 90 -8.62 -2.38 -6.29
CA CYS A 90 -7.23 -2.47 -5.91
C CYS A 90 -6.81 -3.90 -5.57
N ASN A 91 -5.61 -4.25 -6.00
CA ASN A 91 -4.93 -5.50 -5.68
C ASN A 91 -3.69 -5.20 -4.84
N VAL A 92 -3.75 -5.58 -3.57
CA VAL A 92 -2.66 -5.39 -2.63
C VAL A 92 -2.12 -6.75 -2.21
N THR A 93 -0.85 -7.03 -2.51
CA THR A 93 -0.17 -8.29 -2.16
C THR A 93 0.61 -8.10 -0.86
N PRO A 94 0.21 -8.75 0.25
CA PRO A 94 0.90 -8.63 1.51
C PRO A 94 2.07 -9.60 1.62
N HIS A 95 3.15 -9.16 2.27
CA HIS A 95 4.34 -9.94 2.56
C HIS A 95 4.67 -9.81 4.05
N MET A 96 4.42 -10.87 4.82
CA MET A 96 4.77 -10.91 6.25
C MET A 96 6.25 -11.30 6.43
N ASN A 97 7.13 -10.41 6.01
CA ASN A 97 8.56 -10.66 5.92
C ASN A 97 9.38 -9.46 6.35
N LYS A 98 10.65 -9.71 6.63
CA LYS A 98 11.66 -8.66 6.68
C LYS A 98 12.07 -8.30 5.26
N ILE A 99 12.45 -7.05 5.03
CA ILE A 99 13.01 -6.65 3.73
C ILE A 99 14.28 -7.44 3.38
N GLN A 100 15.03 -7.89 4.39
CA GLN A 100 16.24 -8.69 4.22
C GLN A 100 15.96 -10.12 3.74
N ASP A 101 14.70 -10.58 3.76
CA ASP A 101 14.33 -11.92 3.29
C ASP A 101 14.20 -11.98 1.76
N PHE A 102 14.22 -10.82 1.08
CA PHE A 102 14.11 -10.70 -0.37
C PHE A 102 15.48 -10.40 -1.00
N ASP A 103 15.70 -10.96 -2.19
CA ASP A 103 16.88 -10.67 -3.00
C ASP A 103 16.58 -9.61 -4.08
N ALA A 104 17.60 -9.25 -4.86
CA ALA A 104 17.49 -8.26 -5.91
C ALA A 104 16.52 -8.64 -7.05
N SER A 105 16.08 -9.90 -7.15
CA SER A 105 15.11 -10.32 -8.17
C SER A 105 13.68 -9.96 -7.81
N PHE A 106 13.42 -9.73 -6.52
CA PHE A 106 12.12 -9.28 -6.02
C PHE A 106 11.88 -7.79 -6.27
N TYR A 107 12.92 -6.98 -6.11
CA TYR A 107 12.89 -5.51 -6.24
C TYR A 107 13.00 -5.05 -7.70
#